data_AF-W9W010-F1
#
_entry.id   AF-W9W010-F1
#
_cell.length_a   1.000
_cell.length_b   1.000
_cell.length_c   1.000
_cell.angle_alpha   90.00
_cell.angle_beta   90.00
_cell.angle_gamma   90.00
#
_symmetry.space_group_name_H-M   'P 1'
#
loop_
_entity.id
_entity.type
_entity.pdbx_description
1 polymer ?
#
loop_
_entity_poly.entity_id
_entity_poly.type
_entity_poly.pdbx_seq_one_letter_code
_entity_poly.pdbx_strand_id
1 'polypeptide(L)'
;MPITRDTRSTAPRHTPSWTLAPILLLLAGILPTAASAPLLDEETETLLVDAVTAAAELDLYEARCRGDRSGRRTDNLNKELVGKLGMTVLGVEDDLFPERSYRRVKERLERDFLDSLKDAGGCPEAKASDLPETLNARYRELLEAVRALP
;
A
#
# COMPACT_ATOMS: atom_id res chain seq x y z
N MET A 1 60.86 12.88 31.49
CA MET A 1 61.41 14.17 31.02
C MET A 1 60.63 14.62 29.79
N PRO A 2 60.44 15.94 29.62
CA PRO A 2 59.14 16.60 29.40
C PRO A 2 59.03 17.10 27.93
N ILE A 3 57.99 17.77 27.43
CA ILE A 3 57.61 19.16 27.70
C ILE A 3 56.24 19.42 27.03
N THR A 4 55.28 19.72 27.89
CA THR A 4 54.16 20.67 27.78
C THR A 4 54.21 21.70 26.63
N ARG A 5 53.08 21.93 25.97
CA ARG A 5 52.63 23.31 25.74
C ARG A 5 51.11 23.45 25.76
N ASP A 6 50.70 24.06 26.85
CA ASP A 6 49.46 24.80 27.11
C ASP A 6 49.37 26.02 26.18
N THR A 7 48.19 26.32 25.64
CA THR A 7 47.67 27.70 25.64
C THR A 7 46.15 27.66 25.55
N ARG A 8 45.55 27.70 26.74
CA ARG A 8 44.34 28.44 27.10
C ARG A 8 44.15 29.73 26.26
N SER A 9 42.96 29.95 25.70
CA SER A 9 42.46 31.31 25.43
C SER A 9 40.95 31.40 25.68
N THR A 10 40.67 32.05 26.80
CA THR A 10 39.42 32.65 27.28
C THR A 10 38.97 33.82 26.42
N ALA A 11 37.66 34.00 26.21
CA ALA A 11 36.85 35.23 26.47
C ALA A 11 35.41 35.06 25.90
N PRO A 12 34.45 35.99 26.09
CA PRO A 12 33.37 35.85 27.08
C PRO A 12 31.94 35.89 26.50
N ARG A 13 30.99 35.65 27.41
CA ARG A 13 29.52 35.75 27.31
C ARG A 13 29.04 37.06 26.70
N HIS A 14 27.98 37.00 25.88
CA HIS A 14 26.86 37.96 25.96
C HIS A 14 25.56 37.34 25.45
N THR A 15 24.65 37.09 26.38
CA THR A 15 23.20 36.96 26.16
C THR A 15 22.59 38.33 25.87
N PRO A 16 21.60 38.41 24.98
CA PRO A 16 20.52 39.36 25.15
C PRO A 16 19.18 38.61 25.30
N SER A 17 18.69 38.64 26.53
CA SER A 17 17.29 38.40 26.91
C SER A 17 16.43 39.54 26.37
N TRP A 18 15.59 39.29 25.37
CA TRP A 18 14.52 40.21 24.97
C TRP A 18 13.17 39.56 25.22
N THR A 19 12.52 40.08 26.25
CA THR A 19 11.15 39.85 26.67
C THR A 19 10.14 40.46 25.69
N LEU A 20 9.14 39.65 25.35
CA LEU A 20 7.70 39.96 25.21
C LEU A 20 7.24 41.19 24.39
N ALA A 21 6.55 40.92 23.28
CA ALA A 21 5.28 41.58 22.97
C ALA A 21 4.41 40.65 22.07
N PRO A 22 3.17 40.32 22.46
CA PRO A 22 2.25 39.53 21.65
C PRO A 22 1.43 40.47 20.76
N ILE A 23 1.58 40.38 19.43
CA ILE A 23 0.63 41.02 18.52
C ILE A 23 -0.42 39.97 18.17
N LEU A 24 -1.54 40.09 18.88
CA LEU A 24 -2.80 39.40 18.64
C LEU A 24 -3.40 39.91 17.33
N LEU A 25 -3.02 39.31 16.20
CA LEU A 25 -3.66 39.54 14.91
C LEU A 25 -4.80 38.55 14.76
N LEU A 26 -6.03 39.02 15.05
CA LEU A 26 -7.27 38.37 14.68
C LEU A 26 -7.35 38.28 13.14
N LEU A 27 -6.77 37.24 12.55
CA LEU A 27 -7.25 36.75 11.27
C LEU A 27 -8.47 35.88 11.54
N ALA A 28 -9.64 36.43 11.21
CA ALA A 28 -10.89 35.68 11.10
C ALA A 28 -10.69 34.55 10.08
N GLY A 29 -10.44 33.35 10.59
CA GLY A 29 -10.29 32.14 9.80
C GLY A 29 -11.61 31.80 9.13
N ILE A 30 -11.70 32.04 7.83
CA ILE A 30 -12.49 31.18 6.97
C ILE A 30 -11.67 29.90 6.86
N LEU A 31 -11.83 28.98 7.81
CA LEU A 31 -11.33 27.63 7.61
C LEU A 31 -12.10 27.05 6.43
N PRO A 32 -11.45 26.66 5.33
CA PRO A 32 -12.07 25.73 4.41
C PRO A 32 -12.38 24.49 5.25
N THR A 33 -13.66 24.14 5.34
CA THR A 33 -14.05 22.82 5.79
C THR A 33 -13.36 21.85 4.85
N ALA A 34 -12.24 21.27 5.28
CA ALA A 34 -11.64 20.15 4.60
C ALA A 34 -12.73 19.08 4.61
N ALA A 35 -13.39 18.89 3.47
CA ALA A 35 -14.15 17.69 3.23
C ALA A 35 -13.13 16.55 3.39
N SER A 36 -13.11 15.93 4.56
CA SER A 36 -12.49 14.62 4.73
C SER A 36 -13.12 13.76 3.65
N ALA A 37 -12.31 13.30 2.69
CA ALA A 37 -12.73 12.25 1.78
C ALA A 37 -13.47 11.19 2.61
N PRO A 38 -14.61 10.65 2.13
CA PRO A 38 -15.31 9.64 2.88
C PRO A 38 -14.30 8.57 3.24
N LEU A 39 -14.13 8.34 4.55
CA LEU A 39 -13.50 7.13 5.05
C LEU A 39 -14.24 5.99 4.34
N LEU A 40 -13.51 5.13 3.64
CA LEU A 40 -14.12 4.05 2.86
C LEU A 40 -15.07 3.27 3.77
N ASP A 41 -16.25 2.93 3.28
CA ASP A 41 -17.12 2.02 4.03
C ASP A 41 -16.54 0.61 4.03
N GLU A 42 -16.96 -0.19 5.01
CA GLU A 42 -16.46 -1.55 5.24
C GLU A 42 -16.67 -2.48 4.03
N GLU A 43 -17.76 -2.27 3.28
CA GLU A 43 -18.06 -3.02 2.05
C GLU A 43 -17.02 -2.71 0.97
N THR A 44 -16.70 -1.42 0.78
CA THR A 44 -15.67 -1.00 -0.15
C THR A 44 -14.30 -1.50 0.29
N GLU A 45 -13.94 -1.38 1.57
CA GLU A 45 -12.66 -1.91 2.07
C GLU A 45 -12.51 -3.41 1.78
N THR A 46 -13.56 -4.20 2.02
CA THR A 46 -13.60 -5.64 1.72
C THR A 46 -13.42 -5.90 0.23
N LEU A 47 -14.16 -5.19 -0.62
CA LEU A 47 -14.04 -5.29 -2.07
C LEU A 47 -12.60 -5.03 -2.55
N LEU A 48 -11.93 -4.02 -1.99
CA LEU A 48 -10.56 -3.67 -2.37
C LEU A 48 -9.56 -4.75 -1.96
N VAL A 49 -9.69 -5.29 -0.75
CA VAL A 49 -8.85 -6.41 -0.26
C VAL A 49 -9.05 -7.64 -1.15
N ASP A 50 -10.29 -7.97 -1.50
CA ASP A 50 -10.62 -9.09 -2.37
C ASP A 50 -10.06 -8.90 -3.78
N ALA A 51 -10.22 -7.70 -4.35
CA ALA A 51 -9.71 -7.37 -5.69
C ALA A 51 -8.18 -7.49 -5.76
N VAL A 52 -7.46 -6.98 -4.75
CA VAL A 52 -5.99 -7.10 -4.67
C VAL A 52 -5.58 -8.56 -4.55
N THR A 53 -6.28 -9.33 -3.72
CA THR A 53 -6.01 -10.77 -3.54
C THR A 53 -6.21 -11.53 -4.86
N ALA A 54 -7.33 -11.32 -5.56
CA ALA A 54 -7.62 -12.00 -6.82
C ALA A 54 -6.64 -11.61 -7.94
N ALA A 55 -6.24 -10.35 -8.01
CA ALA A 55 -5.22 -9.89 -8.97
C ALA A 55 -3.87 -10.55 -8.70
N ALA A 56 -3.44 -10.60 -7.44
CA ALA A 56 -2.18 -11.21 -7.03
C ALA A 56 -2.15 -12.72 -7.31
N GLU A 57 -3.20 -13.46 -6.95
CA GLU A 57 -3.30 -14.90 -7.20
C GLU A 57 -3.23 -15.25 -8.69
N LEU A 58 -3.95 -14.49 -9.53
CA LEU A 58 -3.90 -14.72 -10.97
C LEU A 58 -2.52 -14.38 -11.56
N ASP A 59 -1.90 -13.27 -11.14
CA ASP A 59 -0.52 -12.96 -11.57
C ASP A 59 0.48 -14.02 -11.09
N LEU A 60 0.31 -14.59 -9.88
CA LEU A 60 1.12 -15.69 -9.36
C LEU A 60 0.94 -16.97 -10.17
N TYR A 61 -0.29 -17.33 -10.54
CA TYR A 61 -0.54 -18.47 -11.44
C TYR A 61 0.16 -18.29 -12.79
N GLU A 62 -0.01 -17.12 -13.41
CA GLU A 62 0.57 -16.80 -14.71
C GLU A 62 2.11 -16.83 -14.64
N ALA A 63 2.71 -16.27 -13.60
CA ALA A 63 4.14 -16.31 -13.36
C ALA A 63 4.65 -17.74 -13.14
N ARG A 64 3.98 -18.50 -12.27
CA ARG A 64 4.47 -19.81 -11.80
C ARG A 64 4.26 -20.92 -12.80
N CYS A 65 3.13 -20.91 -13.49
CA CYS A 65 2.69 -22.00 -14.36
C CYS A 65 2.78 -21.65 -15.85
N ARG A 66 2.72 -20.37 -16.23
CA ARG A 66 2.82 -19.93 -17.64
C ARG A 66 4.11 -19.17 -17.95
N GLY A 67 4.88 -18.77 -16.93
CA GLY A 67 6.12 -18.00 -17.10
C GLY A 67 5.90 -16.51 -17.39
N ASP A 68 4.65 -16.03 -17.31
CA ASP A 68 4.30 -14.63 -17.51
C ASP A 68 4.47 -13.85 -16.20
N ARG A 69 5.57 -13.10 -16.08
CA ARG A 69 5.90 -12.27 -14.90
C ARG A 69 5.52 -10.80 -15.07
N SER A 70 4.59 -10.50 -15.98
CA SER A 70 4.24 -9.13 -16.31
C SER A 70 3.46 -8.39 -15.21
N GLY A 71 2.81 -9.09 -14.27
CA GLY A 71 2.02 -8.45 -13.20
C GLY A 71 0.80 -7.67 -13.71
N ARG A 72 0.33 -7.99 -14.92
CA ARG A 72 -0.67 -7.17 -15.63
C ARG A 72 -1.99 -7.02 -14.88
N ARG A 73 -2.39 -7.99 -14.05
CA ARG A 73 -3.68 -7.95 -13.36
C ARG A 73 -3.61 -6.96 -12.21
N THR A 74 -2.52 -7.02 -11.44
CA THR A 74 -2.20 -6.02 -10.41
C THR A 74 -2.05 -4.61 -11.00
N ASP A 75 -1.34 -4.47 -12.13
CA ASP A 75 -1.16 -3.18 -12.80
C ASP A 75 -2.48 -2.58 -13.30
N ASN A 76 -3.37 -3.41 -13.85
CA ASN A 76 -4.67 -2.95 -14.33
C ASN A 76 -5.56 -2.54 -13.17
N LEU A 77 -5.62 -3.33 -12.09
CA LEU A 77 -6.33 -2.96 -10.87
C LEU A 77 -5.80 -1.63 -10.32
N ASN A 78 -4.48 -1.45 -10.26
CA ASN A 78 -3.88 -0.21 -9.76
C ASN A 78 -4.32 1.02 -10.56
N LYS A 79 -4.50 0.90 -11.88
CA LYS A 79 -5.03 2.00 -12.69
C LYS A 79 -6.47 2.37 -12.30
N GLU A 80 -7.31 1.37 -12.06
CA GLU A 80 -8.70 1.61 -11.63
C GLU A 80 -8.72 2.26 -10.24
N LEU A 81 -7.93 1.75 -9.28
CA LEU A 81 -7.86 2.32 -7.92
C LEU A 81 -7.38 3.77 -7.92
N VAL A 82 -6.35 4.08 -8.72
CA VAL A 82 -5.85 5.46 -8.84
C VAL A 82 -6.91 6.35 -9.49
N GLY A 83 -7.60 5.86 -10.52
CA GLY A 83 -8.62 6.62 -11.23
C GLY A 83 -9.89 6.86 -10.41
N LYS A 84 -10.31 5.91 -9.59
CA LYS A 84 -11.57 5.96 -8.82
C LYS A 84 -11.41 6.58 -7.45
N LEU A 85 -10.40 6.15 -6.71
CA LEU A 85 -10.28 6.44 -5.28
C LEU A 85 -9.03 7.27 -4.96
N GLY A 86 -8.17 7.55 -5.95
CA GLY A 86 -6.90 8.23 -5.72
C GLY A 86 -5.92 7.41 -4.88
N MET A 87 -6.10 6.09 -4.81
CA MET A 87 -5.27 5.17 -4.02
C MET A 87 -4.55 4.16 -4.92
N THR A 88 -3.55 3.48 -4.38
CA THR A 88 -2.78 2.46 -5.11
C THR A 88 -3.01 1.08 -4.52
N VAL A 89 -2.69 0.02 -5.25
CA VAL A 89 -2.66 -1.34 -4.71
C VAL A 89 -1.76 -1.40 -3.48
N LEU A 90 -0.58 -0.75 -3.51
CA LEU A 90 0.32 -0.70 -2.36
C LEU A 90 -0.35 -0.03 -1.15
N GLY A 91 -1.10 1.06 -1.37
CA GLY A 91 -1.88 1.71 -0.31
C GLY A 91 -2.94 0.78 0.28
N VAL A 92 -3.66 0.02 -0.55
CA VAL A 92 -4.58 -1.01 -0.05
C VAL A 92 -3.84 -2.07 0.77
N GLU A 93 -2.70 -2.58 0.29
CA GLU A 93 -1.88 -3.57 1.00
C GLU A 93 -1.32 -3.04 2.36
N ASP A 94 -0.99 -1.75 2.46
CA ASP A 94 -0.49 -1.14 3.70
C ASP A 94 -1.62 -0.73 4.66
N ASP A 95 -2.77 -0.29 4.14
CA ASP A 95 -3.80 0.37 4.94
C ASP A 95 -5.03 -0.51 5.22
N LEU A 96 -5.34 -1.51 4.39
CA LEU A 96 -6.58 -2.30 4.53
C LEU A 96 -6.31 -3.75 4.95
N PHE A 97 -5.15 -4.30 4.60
CA PHE A 97 -4.78 -5.65 5.03
C PHE A 97 -4.37 -5.69 6.53
N PRO A 98 -4.62 -6.82 7.23
CA PRO A 98 -4.33 -6.94 8.65
C PRO A 98 -2.83 -6.84 8.99
N GLU A 99 -1.95 -7.17 8.05
CA GLU A 99 -0.50 -7.08 8.24
C GLU A 99 0.02 -5.65 8.34
N ARG A 100 -0.73 -4.67 7.80
CA ARG A 100 -0.34 -3.26 7.69
C ARG A 100 1.06 -3.08 7.08
N SER A 101 1.38 -3.93 6.11
CA SER A 101 2.70 -3.98 5.47
C SER A 101 2.63 -4.74 4.16
N TYR A 102 2.77 -4.02 3.05
CA TYR A 102 2.69 -4.58 1.71
C TYR A 102 3.67 -5.73 1.50
N ARG A 103 4.86 -5.67 2.11
CA ARG A 103 5.86 -6.75 2.02
C ARG A 103 5.32 -8.04 2.63
N ARG A 104 4.74 -7.95 3.83
CA ARG A 104 4.15 -9.10 4.52
C ARG A 104 2.90 -9.61 3.81
N VAL A 105 2.09 -8.71 3.26
CA VAL A 105 0.93 -9.08 2.44
C VAL A 105 1.38 -9.91 1.23
N LYS A 106 2.37 -9.44 0.47
CA LYS A 106 2.89 -10.18 -0.70
C LYS A 106 3.47 -11.53 -0.33
N GLU A 107 4.27 -11.60 0.74
CA GLU A 107 4.81 -12.86 1.25
C GLU A 107 3.71 -13.84 1.67
N ARG A 108 2.64 -13.35 2.31
CA ARG A 108 1.48 -14.16 2.69
C ARG A 108 0.74 -14.66 1.47
N LEU A 109 0.35 -13.77 0.56
CA LEU A 109 -0.41 -14.13 -0.65
C LEU A 109 0.35 -15.12 -1.52
N GLU A 110 1.67 -14.94 -1.69
CA GLU A 110 2.51 -15.89 -2.41
C GLU A 110 2.52 -17.26 -1.73
N ARG A 111 2.79 -17.30 -0.42
CA ARG A 111 2.81 -18.58 0.32
C ARG A 111 1.47 -19.29 0.24
N ASP A 112 0.37 -18.60 0.55
CA ASP A 112 -0.96 -19.19 0.61
C ASP A 112 -1.41 -19.70 -0.78
N PHE A 113 -1.07 -18.98 -1.85
CA PHE A 113 -1.29 -19.44 -3.23
C PHE A 113 -0.44 -20.67 -3.56
N LEU A 114 0.85 -20.69 -3.19
CA LEU A 114 1.74 -21.81 -3.47
C LEU A 114 1.33 -23.08 -2.70
N ASP A 115 0.86 -22.93 -1.47
CA ASP A 115 0.30 -24.02 -0.67
C ASP A 115 -0.95 -24.58 -1.35
N SER A 116 -1.88 -23.70 -1.74
CA SER A 116 -3.10 -24.10 -2.48
C SER A 116 -2.78 -24.79 -3.81
N LEU A 117 -1.79 -24.26 -4.55
CA LEU A 117 -1.35 -24.84 -5.82
C LEU A 117 -0.74 -26.22 -5.62
N LYS A 118 0.04 -26.41 -4.55
CA LYS A 118 0.63 -27.70 -4.20
C LYS A 118 -0.45 -28.72 -3.82
N ASP A 119 -1.43 -28.30 -3.03
CA ASP A 119 -2.56 -29.16 -2.65
C ASP A 119 -3.42 -29.56 -3.85
N ALA A 120 -3.48 -28.70 -4.87
CA ALA A 120 -4.12 -29.00 -6.16
C ALA A 120 -3.29 -29.91 -7.09
N GLY A 121 -2.11 -30.37 -6.67
CA GLY A 121 -1.21 -31.24 -7.46
C GLY A 121 -0.07 -30.49 -8.17
N GLY A 122 -0.07 -29.17 -8.14
CA GLY A 122 0.93 -28.33 -8.78
C GLY A 122 0.48 -27.81 -10.16
N CYS A 123 1.42 -27.23 -10.91
CA CYS A 123 1.11 -26.61 -12.20
C CYS A 123 0.54 -27.55 -13.28
N PRO A 124 0.92 -28.83 -13.40
CA PRO A 124 0.32 -29.73 -14.40
C PRO A 124 -1.18 -29.92 -14.15
N GLU A 125 -1.55 -30.24 -12.92
CA GLU A 125 -2.92 -30.49 -12.48
C GLU A 125 -3.75 -29.20 -12.53
N ALA A 126 -3.17 -28.07 -12.08
CA ALA A 126 -3.78 -26.76 -12.17
C ALA A 126 -4.05 -26.29 -13.61
N LYS A 127 -3.30 -26.78 -14.61
CA LYS A 127 -3.56 -26.47 -16.03
C LYS A 127 -4.62 -27.37 -16.65
N ALA A 128 -4.83 -28.55 -16.08
CA ALA A 128 -5.82 -29.52 -16.54
C ALA A 128 -7.18 -29.38 -15.83
N SER A 129 -7.24 -28.56 -14.78
CA SER A 129 -8.45 -28.21 -14.04
C SER A 129 -9.04 -26.87 -14.48
N ASP A 130 -10.18 -26.50 -13.90
CA ASP A 130 -10.86 -25.21 -14.11
C ASP A 130 -10.25 -24.05 -13.29
N LEU A 131 -9.11 -24.27 -12.62
CA LEU A 131 -8.46 -23.23 -11.82
C LEU A 131 -8.14 -21.95 -12.62
N PRO A 132 -7.58 -22.02 -13.85
CA PRO A 132 -7.24 -20.83 -14.62
C PRO A 132 -8.47 -19.98 -14.94
N GLU A 133 -9.55 -20.63 -15.36
CA GLU A 133 -10.84 -20.01 -15.65
C GLU A 133 -11.45 -19.41 -14.39
N THR A 134 -11.38 -20.12 -13.26
CA THR A 134 -11.89 -19.66 -11.96
C THR A 134 -11.17 -18.40 -11.47
N LEU A 135 -9.83 -18.40 -11.49
CA LEU A 135 -9.02 -17.23 -11.13
C LEU A 135 -9.33 -16.04 -12.05
N ASN A 136 -9.49 -16.30 -13.35
CA ASN A 136 -9.81 -15.26 -14.32
C ASN A 136 -11.19 -14.65 -14.10
N ALA A 137 -12.20 -15.50 -13.87
CA ALA A 137 -13.58 -15.07 -13.61
C ALA A 137 -13.65 -14.21 -12.36
N ARG A 138 -13.09 -14.69 -11.24
CA ARG A 138 -13.05 -13.96 -9.97
C ARG A 138 -12.35 -12.60 -10.11
N TYR A 139 -11.19 -12.55 -10.76
CA TYR A 139 -10.50 -11.29 -11.01
C TYR A 139 -11.34 -10.31 -11.83
N ARG A 140 -11.99 -10.79 -12.91
CA ARG A 140 -12.83 -9.93 -13.77
C ARG A 140 -14.02 -9.37 -13.01
N GLU A 141 -14.71 -10.21 -12.24
CA GLU A 141 -15.84 -9.80 -11.41
C GLU A 141 -15.46 -8.68 -10.45
N LEU A 142 -14.38 -8.87 -9.68
CA LEU A 142 -13.92 -7.89 -8.71
C LEU A 142 -13.40 -6.61 -9.37
N LEU A 143 -12.73 -6.72 -10.52
CA LEU A 143 -12.29 -5.54 -11.28
C LEU A 143 -13.48 -4.71 -11.77
N GLU A 144 -14.54 -5.36 -12.28
CA GLU A 144 -15.76 -4.66 -12.69
C GLU A 144 -16.48 -4.02 -11.50
N ALA A 145 -16.52 -4.68 -10.34
CA ALA A 145 -17.05 -4.09 -9.13
C ALA A 145 -16.26 -2.82 -8.71
N VAL A 146 -14.93 -2.86 -8.77
CA VAL A 146 -14.08 -1.66 -8.53
C VAL A 146 -14.36 -0.57 -9.56
N ARG A 147 -14.55 -0.92 -10.84
CA ARG A 147 -14.90 0.05 -11.91
C ARG A 147 -16.27 0.70 -11.71
N ALA A 148 -17.19 -0.02 -11.07
CA ALA A 148 -18.53 0.46 -10.77
C ALA A 148 -18.59 1.38 -9.54
N LEU A 149 -17.52 1.50 -8.77
CA LEU A 149 -17.44 2.45 -7.66
C LEU A 149 -17.68 3.90 -8.13
N PRO A 150 -18.34 4.72 -7.29
CA PRO A 150 -18.71 6.09 -7.64
C PRO A 150 -17.52 7.01 -7.95
#